data_AF-A0A6I5WAX6-F1
#
_entry.id   AF-A0A6I5WAX6-F1
#
_cell.length_a   1.000
_cell.length_b   1.000
_cell.length_c   1.000
_cell.angle_alpha   90.00
_cell.angle_beta   90.00
_cell.angle_gamma   90.00
#
_symmetry.space_group_name_H-M   'P 1'
#
loop_
_entity.id
_entity.type
_entity.pdbx_description
1 polymer ?
#
loop_
_entity_poly.entity_id
_entity_poly.type
_entity_poly.pdbx_seq_one_letter_code
_entity_poly.pdbx_strand_id
1 'polypeptide(L)'
;MRWRRSRPVVAVVAVVAVVAALAGWRWWHNRPPYGPEALALRSSLTFVTYQEAQAALGAQVHAPAANDGDQLVLGRVSWQAPPKPLDGGWFAIFLIDKRNDRRPGVFGLSAPRPQALSIGSHGAENRIPERYPWLRGAGDVPVGDGTWRGSGNRVGVFDEAASPLTFVARFPHLEAPDQETLVATAPVAMSDLLLALAYLGPDGQVYWAQRLSG
;
A
#
# COMPACT_ATOMS: atom_id res chain seq x y z
N MET A 1 -41.96 8.43 47.74
CA MET A 1 -41.92 8.54 46.27
C MET A 1 -40.48 8.43 45.77
N ARG A 2 -40.14 7.29 45.15
CA ARG A 2 -38.80 6.92 44.64
C ARG A 2 -38.61 7.48 43.22
N TRP A 3 -38.26 8.76 43.06
CA TRP A 3 -38.09 9.38 41.73
C TRP A 3 -36.77 10.14 41.55
N ARG A 4 -35.72 9.74 42.27
CA ARG A 4 -34.37 10.36 42.16
C ARG A 4 -33.20 9.40 41.94
N ARG A 5 -33.43 8.07 41.86
CA ARG A 5 -32.35 7.06 41.71
C ARG A 5 -32.24 6.42 40.32
N SER A 6 -33.17 6.66 39.40
CA SER A 6 -33.23 6.02 38.07
C SER A 6 -32.48 6.79 36.97
N ARG A 7 -32.17 8.08 37.19
CA ARG A 7 -31.44 8.92 36.22
C ARG A 7 -30.05 8.41 35.82
N PRO A 8 -29.18 7.95 36.76
CA PRO A 8 -27.86 7.44 36.36
C PRO A 8 -27.95 6.13 35.60
N VAL A 9 -28.89 5.24 35.95
CA VAL A 9 -29.07 3.94 35.28
C VAL A 9 -29.54 4.13 33.83
N VAL A 10 -30.50 5.02 33.59
CA VAL A 10 -30.97 5.34 32.22
C VAL A 10 -29.86 5.97 31.37
N ALA A 11 -29.06 6.88 31.95
CA ALA A 11 -27.93 7.50 31.25
C ALA A 11 -26.86 6.46 30.88
N VAL A 12 -26.51 5.54 31.80
CA VAL A 12 -25.56 4.46 31.53
C VAL A 12 -26.07 3.52 30.43
N VAL A 13 -27.35 3.11 30.49
CA VAL A 13 -27.95 2.24 29.46
C VAL A 13 -27.95 2.93 28.09
N ALA A 14 -28.27 4.23 28.03
CA ALA A 14 -28.23 4.99 26.79
C ALA A 14 -26.81 5.07 26.20
N VAL A 15 -25.79 5.33 27.05
CA VAL A 15 -24.38 5.34 26.62
C VAL A 15 -23.96 3.97 26.10
N VAL A 16 -24.30 2.88 26.80
CA VAL A 16 -23.99 1.51 26.36
C VAL A 16 -24.67 1.19 25.02
N ALA A 17 -25.94 1.58 24.84
CA ALA A 17 -26.66 1.39 23.59
C ALA A 17 -26.02 2.16 22.42
N VAL A 18 -25.57 3.41 22.65
CA VAL A 18 -24.85 4.20 21.65
C VAL A 18 -23.52 3.56 21.29
N VAL A 19 -22.74 3.12 22.29
CA VAL A 19 -21.46 2.43 22.06
C VAL A 19 -21.66 1.13 21.28
N ALA A 20 -22.67 0.34 21.64
CA ALA A 20 -23.00 -0.90 20.94
C ALA A 20 -23.44 -0.65 19.49
N ALA A 21 -24.26 0.38 19.25
CA ALA A 21 -24.69 0.78 17.91
C ALA A 21 -23.50 1.23 17.05
N LEU A 22 -22.61 2.06 17.60
CA LEU A 22 -21.39 2.51 16.91
C LEU A 22 -20.42 1.35 16.64
N ALA A 23 -20.26 0.44 17.60
CA ALA A 23 -19.42 -0.75 17.42
C ALA A 23 -19.99 -1.69 16.35
N GLY A 24 -21.31 -1.91 16.35
CA GLY A 24 -22.00 -2.72 15.35
C GLY A 24 -21.92 -2.12 13.95
N TRP A 25 -22.15 -0.81 13.83
CA TRP A 25 -21.99 -0.09 12.56
C TRP A 25 -20.55 -0.16 12.05
N ARG A 26 -19.57 0.08 12.93
CA ARG A 26 -18.14 -0.01 12.59
C ARG A 26 -17.74 -1.43 12.18
N TRP A 27 -18.26 -2.45 12.85
CA TRP A 27 -17.99 -3.85 12.50
C TRP A 27 -18.53 -4.19 11.12
N TRP A 28 -19.76 -3.78 10.80
CA TRP A 28 -20.36 -4.00 9.49
C TRP A 28 -19.60 -3.26 8.39
N HIS A 29 -19.27 -1.98 8.61
CA HIS A 29 -18.63 -1.11 7.61
C HIS A 29 -17.14 -1.42 7.37
N ASN A 30 -16.47 -2.10 8.31
CA ASN A 30 -15.06 -2.50 8.17
C ASN A 30 -14.89 -3.98 7.80
N ARG A 31 -15.99 -4.69 7.49
CA ARG A 31 -15.90 -6.09 7.10
C ARG A 31 -15.43 -6.17 5.64
N PRO A 32 -14.29 -6.83 5.36
CA PRO A 32 -13.82 -6.97 3.99
C PRO A 32 -14.81 -7.81 3.17
N PRO A 33 -15.04 -7.50 1.88
CA PRO A 33 -15.92 -8.30 1.02
C PRO A 33 -15.37 -9.70 0.72
N TYR A 34 -14.04 -9.87 0.83
CA TYR A 34 -13.30 -11.13 0.72
C TYR A 34 -11.91 -10.97 1.36
N GLY A 35 -11.30 -12.08 1.77
CA GLY A 35 -9.91 -12.10 2.24
C GLY A 35 -8.90 -12.25 1.09
N PRO A 36 -7.61 -12.02 1.36
CA PRO A 36 -6.57 -12.09 0.34
C PRO A 36 -6.42 -13.48 -0.31
N GLU A 37 -6.80 -14.54 0.39
CA GLU A 37 -6.82 -15.92 -0.11
C GLU A 37 -7.67 -16.08 -1.38
N ALA A 38 -8.68 -15.24 -1.58
CA ALA A 38 -9.54 -15.27 -2.75
C ALA A 38 -8.84 -14.86 -4.05
N LEU A 39 -7.66 -14.23 -3.96
CA LEU A 39 -6.94 -13.68 -5.11
C LEU A 39 -5.91 -14.63 -5.71
N ALA A 40 -5.55 -15.73 -5.01
CA ALA A 40 -4.49 -16.64 -5.44
C ALA A 40 -3.21 -15.90 -5.91
N LEU A 41 -2.77 -14.93 -5.10
CA LEU A 41 -1.71 -13.98 -5.42
C LEU A 41 -0.39 -14.67 -5.80
N ARG A 42 0.24 -14.15 -6.86
CA ARG A 42 1.59 -14.53 -7.29
C ARG A 42 2.44 -13.29 -7.48
N SER A 43 3.72 -13.40 -7.16
CA SER A 43 4.66 -12.31 -7.32
C SER A 43 6.08 -12.76 -7.57
N SER A 44 6.88 -11.88 -8.17
CA SER A 44 8.34 -12.00 -8.21
C SER A 44 9.00 -10.62 -8.19
N LEU A 45 10.22 -10.58 -7.65
CA LEU A 45 11.13 -9.44 -7.69
C LEU A 45 12.48 -9.89 -8.24
N THR A 46 13.07 -9.09 -9.12
CA THR A 46 14.40 -9.34 -9.66
C THR A 46 15.12 -8.03 -9.95
N PHE A 47 16.43 -7.97 -9.71
CA PHE A 47 17.27 -6.90 -10.28
C PHE A 47 17.33 -7.04 -11.79
N VAL A 48 17.33 -5.90 -12.49
CA VAL A 48 17.38 -5.85 -13.95
C VAL A 48 18.22 -4.67 -14.42
N THR A 49 18.73 -4.78 -15.64
CA THR A 49 19.28 -3.66 -16.40
C THR A 49 18.16 -2.77 -16.95
N TYR A 50 18.52 -1.58 -17.43
CA TYR A 50 17.56 -0.69 -18.12
C TYR A 50 16.93 -1.38 -19.35
N GLN A 51 17.72 -2.12 -20.12
CA GLN A 51 17.22 -2.80 -21.33
C GLN A 51 16.20 -3.89 -20.98
N GLU A 52 16.47 -4.70 -19.95
CA GLU A 52 15.53 -5.72 -19.47
C GLU A 52 14.26 -5.09 -18.87
N ALA A 53 14.41 -3.99 -18.13
CA ALA A 53 13.28 -3.21 -17.61
C ALA A 53 12.39 -2.68 -18.75
N GLN A 54 12.99 -2.06 -19.77
CA GLN A 54 12.28 -1.52 -20.92
C GLN A 54 11.59 -2.64 -21.72
N ALA A 55 12.26 -3.78 -21.92
CA ALA A 55 11.67 -4.94 -22.58
C ALA A 55 10.46 -5.49 -21.81
N ALA A 56 10.52 -5.50 -20.47
CA ALA A 56 9.43 -5.98 -19.62
C ALA A 56 8.23 -5.02 -19.58
N LEU A 57 8.45 -3.71 -19.66
CA LEU A 57 7.38 -2.71 -19.69
C LEU A 57 6.73 -2.56 -21.08
N GLY A 58 7.47 -2.90 -22.14
CA GLY A 58 7.03 -2.78 -23.53
C GLY A 58 7.27 -1.39 -24.11
N ALA A 59 6.86 -1.18 -25.37
CA ALA A 59 7.21 0.05 -26.11
C ALA A 59 6.41 1.30 -25.70
N GLN A 60 5.27 1.12 -25.02
CA GLN A 60 4.36 2.23 -24.68
C GLN A 60 4.72 2.95 -23.39
N VAL A 61 5.63 2.39 -22.59
CA VAL A 61 6.02 2.91 -21.28
C VAL A 61 7.53 2.91 -21.18
N HIS A 62 8.11 4.03 -20.79
CA HIS A 62 9.55 4.12 -20.58
C HIS A 62 9.93 3.55 -19.21
N ALA A 63 10.98 2.72 -19.19
CA ALA A 63 11.61 2.34 -17.94
C ALA A 63 12.19 3.58 -17.23
N PRO A 64 12.20 3.62 -15.89
CA PRO A 64 12.89 4.67 -15.16
C PRO A 64 14.35 4.79 -15.62
N ALA A 65 14.77 5.99 -16.01
CA ALA A 65 16.17 6.25 -16.32
C ALA A 65 17.01 5.99 -15.07
N ALA A 66 18.07 5.20 -15.22
CA ALA A 66 19.01 4.86 -14.18
C ALA A 66 20.39 5.46 -14.52
N ASN A 67 20.99 6.13 -13.55
CA ASN A 67 22.38 6.59 -13.65
C ASN A 67 23.34 5.50 -13.15
N ASP A 68 24.64 5.74 -13.28
CA ASP A 68 25.67 4.87 -12.72
C ASP A 68 25.46 4.68 -11.21
N GLY A 69 25.36 3.42 -10.79
CA GLY A 69 25.13 3.03 -9.39
C GLY A 69 23.65 2.85 -9.00
N ASP A 70 22.70 3.44 -9.75
CA ASP A 70 21.28 3.21 -9.51
C ASP A 70 20.92 1.73 -9.72
N GLN A 71 19.94 1.24 -8.96
CA GLN A 71 19.41 -0.11 -9.14
C GLN A 71 17.97 -0.08 -9.62
N LEU A 72 17.67 -0.90 -10.62
CA LEU A 72 16.32 -1.16 -11.08
C LEU A 72 15.85 -2.52 -10.56
N VAL A 73 14.64 -2.52 -9.99
CA VAL A 73 13.97 -3.73 -9.52
C VAL A 73 12.70 -3.92 -10.34
N LEU A 74 12.65 -5.01 -11.08
CA LEU A 74 11.46 -5.46 -11.80
C LEU A 74 10.58 -6.28 -10.85
N GLY A 75 9.35 -5.83 -10.67
CA GLY A 75 8.32 -6.56 -9.96
C GLY A 75 7.21 -7.02 -10.88
N ARG A 76 6.73 -8.26 -10.66
CA ARG A 76 5.51 -8.78 -11.29
C ARG A 76 4.55 -9.19 -10.20
N VAL A 77 3.29 -8.82 -10.36
CA VAL A 77 2.21 -9.19 -9.44
C VAL A 77 1.02 -9.62 -10.26
N SER A 78 0.43 -10.75 -9.92
CA SER A 78 -0.82 -11.20 -10.53
C SER A 78 -1.76 -11.81 -9.49
N TRP A 79 -3.04 -11.69 -9.79
CA TRP A 79 -4.14 -12.26 -9.03
C TRP A 79 -5.22 -12.78 -9.98
N GLN A 80 -6.05 -13.67 -9.45
CA GLN A 80 -7.31 -14.08 -10.04
C GLN A 80 -8.40 -13.04 -9.77
N ALA A 81 -9.43 -13.02 -10.60
CA ALA A 81 -10.58 -12.16 -10.40
C ALA A 81 -11.20 -12.41 -9.00
N PRO A 82 -11.33 -11.38 -8.14
CA PRO A 82 -11.97 -11.52 -6.85
C PRO A 82 -13.45 -11.90 -7.01
N PRO A 83 -14.07 -12.50 -5.96
CA PRO A 83 -15.47 -12.89 -5.97
C PRO A 83 -16.44 -11.69 -5.99
N LYS A 84 -15.95 -10.50 -5.65
CA LYS A 84 -16.66 -9.22 -5.73
C LYS A 84 -15.72 -8.16 -6.29
N PRO A 85 -16.21 -7.21 -7.10
CA PRO A 85 -15.38 -6.10 -7.59
C PRO A 85 -14.89 -5.23 -6.44
N LEU A 86 -13.95 -4.33 -6.75
CA LEU A 86 -13.38 -3.41 -5.75
C LEU A 86 -14.40 -2.39 -5.20
N ASP A 87 -15.47 -2.07 -5.94
CA ASP A 87 -16.60 -1.24 -5.52
C ASP A 87 -16.19 0.07 -4.81
N GLY A 88 -15.37 0.87 -5.50
CA GLY A 88 -14.80 2.13 -4.97
C GLY A 88 -13.57 1.95 -4.07
N GLY A 89 -13.26 0.73 -3.65
CA GLY A 89 -11.97 0.38 -3.05
C GLY A 89 -10.83 0.26 -4.08
N TRP A 90 -9.64 -0.04 -3.60
CA TRP A 90 -8.46 -0.22 -4.45
C TRP A 90 -7.41 -1.14 -3.81
N PHE A 91 -6.63 -1.82 -4.64
CA PHE A 91 -5.39 -2.44 -4.18
C PHE A 91 -4.24 -1.43 -4.16
N ALA A 92 -3.45 -1.45 -3.12
CA ALA A 92 -2.21 -0.70 -3.00
C ALA A 92 -1.04 -1.68 -2.89
N ILE A 93 -0.15 -1.65 -3.88
CA ILE A 93 1.05 -2.47 -3.93
C ILE A 93 2.25 -1.63 -3.51
N PHE A 94 2.94 -2.10 -2.48
CA PHE A 94 4.08 -1.43 -1.86
C PHE A 94 5.33 -2.24 -2.10
N LEU A 95 6.38 -1.58 -2.59
CA LEU A 95 7.76 -2.05 -2.51
C LEU A 95 8.47 -1.21 -1.45
N ILE A 96 8.93 -1.82 -0.38
CA ILE A 96 9.52 -1.14 0.77
C ILE A 96 10.93 -1.68 1.01
N ASP A 97 11.88 -0.77 1.23
CA ASP A 97 13.19 -1.08 1.77
C ASP A 97 13.10 -1.21 3.30
N LYS A 98 13.30 -2.43 3.82
CA LYS A 98 13.20 -2.75 5.24
C LYS A 98 14.28 -2.08 6.09
N ARG A 99 15.35 -1.55 5.49
CA ARG A 99 16.46 -0.93 6.24
C ARG A 99 16.07 0.44 6.80
N ASN A 100 15.14 1.13 6.13
CA ASN A 100 14.76 2.50 6.45
C ASN A 100 13.24 2.74 6.39
N ASP A 101 12.44 1.70 6.13
CA ASP A 101 10.99 1.76 5.97
C ASP A 101 10.56 2.78 4.89
N ARG A 102 11.34 2.92 3.80
CA ARG A 102 11.02 3.83 2.69
C ARG A 102 10.60 3.08 1.43
N ARG A 103 9.85 3.75 0.57
CA ARG A 103 9.48 3.29 -0.77
C ARG A 103 10.41 3.92 -1.82
N PRO A 104 10.63 3.27 -2.97
CA PRO A 104 11.31 3.91 -4.07
C PRO A 104 10.47 5.07 -4.62
N GLY A 105 11.15 6.10 -5.11
CA GLY A 105 10.49 7.33 -5.58
C GLY A 105 9.99 7.27 -7.02
N VAL A 106 10.46 6.34 -7.85
CA VAL A 106 10.14 6.31 -9.29
C VAL A 106 9.72 4.92 -9.72
N PHE A 107 8.61 4.85 -10.45
CA PHE A 107 8.05 3.62 -11.02
C PHE A 107 7.77 3.78 -12.52
N GLY A 108 7.99 2.71 -13.29
CA GLY A 108 7.33 2.47 -14.58
C GLY A 108 6.32 1.33 -14.44
N LEU A 109 5.16 1.42 -15.08
CA LEU A 109 4.06 0.43 -14.93
C LEU A 109 3.54 -0.06 -16.27
N SER A 110 3.25 -1.36 -16.36
CA SER A 110 2.61 -1.98 -17.52
C SER A 110 1.57 -3.00 -17.06
N ALA A 111 0.37 -2.93 -17.64
CA ALA A 111 -0.76 -3.79 -17.32
C ALA A 111 -1.78 -3.75 -18.47
N PRO A 112 -2.71 -4.72 -18.56
CA PRO A 112 -3.79 -4.72 -19.54
C PRO A 112 -4.72 -3.50 -19.48
N ARG A 113 -4.89 -2.90 -18.29
CA ARG A 113 -5.73 -1.70 -18.06
C ARG A 113 -4.90 -0.58 -17.42
N PRO A 114 -4.01 0.09 -18.16
CA PRO A 114 -3.11 1.11 -17.61
C PRO A 114 -3.85 2.30 -16.98
N GLN A 115 -5.04 2.65 -17.49
CA GLN A 115 -5.89 3.72 -16.95
C GLN A 115 -6.46 3.42 -15.56
N ALA A 116 -6.43 2.16 -15.13
CA ALA A 116 -6.86 1.76 -13.79
C ALA A 116 -5.72 1.81 -12.75
N LEU A 117 -4.54 2.27 -13.16
CA LEU A 117 -3.36 2.35 -12.30
C LEU A 117 -3.07 3.79 -11.88
N SER A 118 -2.49 3.95 -10.71
CA SER A 118 -1.87 5.21 -10.27
C SER A 118 -0.51 4.96 -9.63
N ILE A 119 0.37 5.95 -9.76
CA ILE A 119 1.62 6.05 -8.99
C ILE A 119 1.45 7.23 -8.03
N GLY A 120 1.77 7.04 -6.76
CA GLY A 120 1.69 8.11 -5.77
C GLY A 120 1.61 7.59 -4.35
N SER A 121 1.18 8.44 -3.44
CA SER A 121 0.76 8.08 -2.08
C SER A 121 -0.67 8.55 -1.84
N HIS A 122 -1.32 8.00 -0.82
CA HIS A 122 -2.65 8.43 -0.40
C HIS A 122 -2.74 8.46 1.12
N GLY A 123 -3.27 9.54 1.71
CA GLY A 123 -3.27 9.73 3.16
C GLY A 123 -3.99 8.63 3.97
N ALA A 124 -4.92 7.89 3.36
CA ALA A 124 -5.54 6.71 3.97
C ALA A 124 -4.53 5.60 4.31
N GLU A 125 -3.38 5.57 3.63
CA GLU A 125 -2.30 4.60 3.83
C GLU A 125 -1.62 4.77 5.20
N ASN A 126 -1.74 5.93 5.84
CA ASN A 126 -1.20 6.19 7.18
C ASN A 126 -1.83 5.28 8.25
N ARG A 127 -3.02 4.71 7.98
CA ARG A 127 -3.69 3.74 8.86
C ARG A 127 -3.17 2.31 8.69
N ILE A 128 -2.49 2.01 7.58
CA ILE A 128 -1.93 0.68 7.32
C ILE A 128 -0.94 0.27 8.41
N PRO A 129 0.09 1.08 8.76
CA PRO A 129 1.06 0.68 9.78
C PRO A 129 0.46 0.56 11.19
N GLU A 130 -0.64 1.25 11.49
CA GLU A 130 -1.37 1.10 12.76
C GLU A 130 -1.96 -0.32 12.90
N ARG A 131 -2.53 -0.86 11.80
CA ARG A 131 -3.15 -2.19 11.77
C ARG A 131 -2.15 -3.30 11.45
N TYR A 132 -1.14 -3.00 10.64
CA TYR A 132 -0.12 -3.93 10.15
C TYR A 132 1.27 -3.37 10.44
N PRO A 133 1.79 -3.50 11.68
CA PRO A 133 3.08 -2.90 12.07
C PRO A 133 4.31 -3.46 11.35
N TRP A 134 4.17 -4.52 10.55
CA TRP A 134 5.23 -5.03 9.68
C TRP A 134 5.30 -4.28 8.33
N LEU A 135 4.33 -3.40 8.06
CA LEU A 135 4.21 -2.62 6.83
C LEU A 135 4.39 -1.12 7.11
N ARG A 136 5.38 -0.77 7.96
CA ARG A 136 5.63 0.59 8.46
C ARG A 136 5.85 1.61 7.35
N GLY A 137 6.55 1.21 6.29
CA GLY A 137 6.84 2.06 5.15
C GLY A 137 5.68 2.33 4.18
N ALA A 138 4.48 1.79 4.43
CA ALA A 138 3.31 2.10 3.58
C ALA A 138 2.74 3.51 3.81
N GLY A 139 2.85 4.02 5.05
CA GLY A 139 2.40 5.36 5.38
C GLY A 139 3.38 6.45 4.97
N ASP A 140 2.90 7.69 5.01
CA ASP A 140 3.73 8.89 5.00
C ASP A 140 4.54 8.97 6.31
N VAL A 141 5.64 9.71 6.26
CA VAL A 141 6.53 9.90 7.41
C VAL A 141 6.26 11.25 8.06
N PRO A 142 6.11 11.29 9.41
CA PRO A 142 6.00 12.55 10.12
C PRO A 142 7.34 13.29 10.09
N VAL A 143 7.32 14.58 9.75
CA VAL A 143 8.55 15.41 9.64
C VAL A 143 8.59 16.58 10.62
N GLY A 144 7.77 16.53 11.68
CA GLY A 144 7.59 17.63 12.64
C GLY A 144 6.39 18.53 12.30
N ASP A 145 5.98 19.36 13.27
CA ASP A 145 4.89 20.36 13.13
C ASP A 145 3.54 19.81 12.63
N GLY A 146 3.25 18.52 12.89
CA GLY A 146 2.04 17.87 12.39
C GLY A 146 2.04 17.63 10.87
N THR A 147 3.16 17.86 10.19
CA THR A 147 3.31 17.66 8.76
C THR A 147 3.73 16.23 8.44
N TRP A 148 3.09 15.68 7.42
CA TRP A 148 3.39 14.36 6.86
C TRP A 148 4.00 14.54 5.48
N ARG A 149 5.06 13.78 5.17
CA ARG A 149 5.64 13.74 3.83
C ARG A 149 5.64 12.32 3.27
N GLY A 150 5.30 12.20 2.00
CA GLY A 150 5.34 10.94 1.28
C GLY A 150 6.74 10.32 1.30
N SER A 151 6.82 9.04 1.63
CA SER A 151 8.05 8.24 1.73
C SER A 151 8.43 7.55 0.41
N GLY A 152 8.12 8.18 -0.72
CA GLY A 152 8.16 7.58 -2.05
C GLY A 152 6.78 7.17 -2.55
N ASN A 153 6.75 6.29 -3.56
CA ASN A 153 5.54 5.96 -4.30
C ASN A 153 5.07 4.52 -4.06
N ARG A 154 3.77 4.28 -4.22
CA ARG A 154 3.16 2.96 -4.35
C ARG A 154 2.40 2.84 -5.67
N VAL A 155 2.02 1.61 -6.04
CA VAL A 155 1.13 1.36 -7.17
C VAL A 155 -0.29 1.19 -6.67
N GLY A 156 -1.21 2.03 -7.11
CA GLY A 156 -2.64 1.87 -6.86
C GLY A 156 -3.31 1.17 -8.03
N VAL A 157 -4.26 0.29 -7.74
CA VAL A 157 -5.03 -0.47 -8.72
C VAL A 157 -6.51 -0.31 -8.38
N PHE A 158 -7.25 0.35 -9.26
CA PHE A 158 -8.67 0.67 -9.09
C PHE A 158 -9.60 -0.27 -9.88
N ASP A 159 -9.03 -1.23 -10.60
CA ASP A 159 -9.76 -2.24 -11.37
C ASP A 159 -9.02 -3.58 -11.26
N GLU A 160 -9.70 -4.61 -10.75
CA GLU A 160 -9.14 -5.95 -10.59
C GLU A 160 -8.69 -6.59 -11.91
N ALA A 161 -9.23 -6.14 -13.05
CA ALA A 161 -8.86 -6.62 -14.38
C ALA A 161 -7.53 -6.03 -14.89
N ALA A 162 -6.83 -5.23 -14.08
CA ALA A 162 -5.46 -4.79 -14.35
C ALA A 162 -4.39 -5.88 -14.11
N SER A 163 -4.77 -7.07 -13.61
CA SER A 163 -3.88 -8.24 -13.51
C SER A 163 -3.65 -8.90 -14.88
N PRO A 164 -2.43 -9.38 -15.20
CA PRO A 164 -1.20 -9.24 -14.42
C PRO A 164 -0.58 -7.83 -14.59
N LEU A 165 0.07 -7.37 -13.52
CA LEU A 165 0.80 -6.11 -13.46
C LEU A 165 2.31 -6.37 -13.50
N THR A 166 3.03 -5.54 -14.26
CA THR A 166 4.48 -5.40 -14.20
C THR A 166 4.84 -3.99 -13.78
N PHE A 167 5.80 -3.85 -12.88
CA PHE A 167 6.36 -2.56 -12.49
C PHE A 167 7.88 -2.60 -12.44
N VAL A 168 8.52 -1.46 -12.68
CA VAL A 168 9.96 -1.28 -12.45
C VAL A 168 10.13 -0.14 -11.47
N ALA A 169 10.80 -0.41 -10.35
CA ALA A 169 11.14 0.59 -9.36
C ALA A 169 12.62 0.98 -9.46
N ARG A 170 12.93 2.27 -9.31
CA ARG A 170 14.31 2.76 -9.24
C ARG A 170 14.70 3.09 -7.80
N PHE A 171 15.84 2.56 -7.39
CA PHE A 171 16.56 2.94 -6.17
C PHE A 171 17.75 3.79 -6.58
N PRO A 172 17.71 5.12 -6.36
CA PRO A 172 18.82 5.98 -6.72
C PRO A 172 20.03 5.73 -5.82
N HIS A 173 21.23 5.74 -6.39
CA HIS A 173 22.46 5.75 -5.61
C HIS A 173 22.76 7.17 -5.14
N LEU A 174 23.02 7.33 -3.84
CA LEU A 174 23.44 8.59 -3.24
C LEU A 174 24.71 8.32 -2.43
N GLU A 175 25.75 9.13 -2.62
CA GLU A 175 27.01 8.98 -1.88
C GLU A 175 26.83 9.18 -0.37
N ALA A 176 25.95 10.11 0.02
CA ALA A 176 25.61 10.40 1.41
C ALA A 176 24.12 10.77 1.52
N PRO A 177 23.21 9.79 1.68
CA PRO A 177 21.80 10.08 1.93
C PRO A 177 21.67 10.80 3.28
N ASP A 178 21.01 11.96 3.29
CA ASP A 178 20.74 12.72 4.50
C ASP A 178 19.41 12.29 5.15
N GLN A 179 19.10 12.87 6.32
CA GLN A 179 17.85 12.59 7.02
C GLN A 179 16.61 13.13 6.27
N GLU A 180 16.80 14.05 5.32
CA GLU A 180 15.72 14.58 4.48
C GLU A 180 15.41 13.69 3.29
N THR A 181 16.24 12.68 3.02
CA THR A 181 16.01 11.72 1.95
C THR A 181 14.80 10.84 2.28
N LEU A 182 13.68 11.10 1.62
CA LEU A 182 12.41 10.43 1.90
C LEU A 182 12.16 9.16 1.08
N VAL A 183 13.08 8.79 0.19
CA VAL A 183 12.96 7.63 -0.70
C VAL A 183 13.99 6.57 -0.36
N ALA A 184 13.70 5.31 -0.69
CA ALA A 184 14.68 4.23 -0.57
C ALA A 184 15.80 4.38 -1.62
N THR A 185 17.04 4.10 -1.22
CA THR A 185 18.26 4.33 -2.03
C THR A 185 19.07 3.05 -2.25
N ALA A 186 19.84 3.03 -3.34
CA ALA A 186 20.80 1.96 -3.65
C ALA A 186 22.13 2.15 -2.91
N PRO A 187 22.87 1.07 -2.62
CA PRO A 187 22.56 -0.31 -2.98
C PRO A 187 21.57 -0.97 -2.02
N VAL A 188 20.57 -1.68 -2.54
CA VAL A 188 19.69 -2.62 -1.81
C VAL A 188 20.08 -4.06 -2.15
N ALA A 189 19.81 -5.01 -1.25
CA ALA A 189 19.73 -6.43 -1.56
C ALA A 189 18.26 -6.87 -1.73
N MET A 190 17.99 -7.95 -2.48
CA MET A 190 16.62 -8.49 -2.59
C MET A 190 16.03 -8.87 -1.22
N SER A 191 16.88 -9.34 -0.30
CA SER A 191 16.49 -9.64 1.08
C SER A 191 16.09 -8.41 1.89
N ASP A 192 16.45 -7.20 1.45
CA ASP A 192 16.07 -5.96 2.10
C ASP A 192 14.68 -5.50 1.64
N LEU A 193 14.14 -6.07 0.57
CA LEU A 193 12.90 -5.62 -0.04
C LEU A 193 11.69 -6.39 0.49
N LEU A 194 10.66 -5.66 0.88
CA LEU A 194 9.34 -6.15 1.20
C LEU A 194 8.38 -5.77 0.07
N LEU A 195 7.79 -6.77 -0.59
CA LEU A 195 6.66 -6.56 -1.50
C LEU A 195 5.37 -6.92 -0.76
N ALA A 196 4.42 -6.00 -0.74
CA ALA A 196 3.14 -6.20 -0.09
C ALA A 196 2.00 -5.68 -0.94
N LEU A 197 0.82 -6.25 -0.74
CA LEU A 197 -0.43 -5.77 -1.30
C LEU A 197 -1.43 -5.56 -0.17
N ALA A 198 -2.05 -4.39 -0.14
CA ALA A 198 -3.15 -4.06 0.76
C ALA A 198 -4.42 -3.79 -0.03
N TYR A 199 -5.57 -4.17 0.52
CA TYR A 199 -6.87 -3.77 -0.01
C TYR A 199 -7.47 -2.70 0.89
N LEU A 200 -7.80 -1.57 0.29
CA LEU A 200 -8.48 -0.46 0.95
C LEU A 200 -9.90 -0.33 0.43
N GLY A 201 -10.84 -0.10 1.34
CA GLY A 201 -12.24 0.20 1.04
C GLY A 201 -12.43 1.64 0.55
N PRO A 202 -13.64 1.99 0.10
CA PRO A 202 -13.95 3.28 -0.52
C PRO A 202 -13.71 4.49 0.39
N ASP A 203 -13.77 4.33 1.72
CA ASP A 203 -13.48 5.41 2.69
C ASP A 203 -12.07 5.32 3.28
N GLY A 204 -11.17 4.56 2.62
CA GLY A 204 -9.82 4.33 3.10
C GLY A 204 -9.75 3.40 4.32
N GLN A 205 -10.75 2.53 4.51
CA GLN A 205 -10.66 1.43 5.47
C GLN A 205 -9.58 0.47 5.01
N VAL A 206 -8.61 0.15 5.86
CA VAL A 206 -7.65 -0.92 5.53
C VAL A 206 -8.34 -2.25 5.79
N TYR A 207 -8.77 -2.95 4.76
CA TYR A 207 -9.50 -4.23 4.89
C TYR A 207 -8.57 -5.37 5.26
N TRP A 208 -7.50 -5.56 4.48
CA TRP A 208 -6.43 -6.52 4.76
C TRP A 208 -5.12 -6.10 4.09
N ALA A 209 -4.02 -6.71 4.53
CA ALA A 209 -2.71 -6.62 3.88
C ALA A 209 -2.05 -8.00 3.85
N GLN A 210 -1.39 -8.32 2.73
CA GLN A 210 -0.65 -9.56 2.54
C GLN A 210 0.79 -9.25 2.10
N ARG A 211 1.73 -9.96 2.71
CA ARG A 211 3.12 -10.02 2.26
C ARG A 211 3.22 -10.95 1.06
N LEU A 212 3.78 -10.46 -0.04
CA LEU A 212 3.97 -11.20 -1.28
C LEU A 212 5.38 -11.78 -1.39
N SER A 213 6.39 -11.03 -0.92
CA SER A 213 7.78 -11.49 -0.77
C SER A 213 8.51 -10.66 0.30
N GLY A 214 9.59 -11.21 0.86
CA GLY A 214 10.54 -10.47 1.71
C GLY A 214 10.52 -10.76 3.21
#